data_AF-A0A1J3I8G3-F1
#
_entry.id   AF-A0A1J3I8G3-F1
#
_cell.length_a   1.000
_cell.length_b   1.000
_cell.length_c   1.000
_cell.angle_alpha   90.00
_cell.angle_beta   90.00
_cell.angle_gamma   90.00
#
_symmetry.space_group_name_H-M   'P 1'
#
loop_
_entity.id
_entity.type
_entity.pdbx_description
1 polymer ?
#
loop_
_entity_poly.entity_id
_entity_poly.type
_entity_poly.pdbx_seq_one_letter_code
_entity_poly.pdbx_strand_id
1 'polypeptide(L)'
;VQNNVRSYANNVRFRYIAVGNEVQPEDPDAKFVLPAMQNIEIAVSGLGIKVSTAIDFKGIPGYPPSNGTFSQAFRNFIAPVITFLASKQ
;
A
#
# COMPACT_ATOMS: atom_id res chain seq x y z
N VAL A 1 0.52 -13.63 -7.35
CA VAL A 1 -0.17 -14.15 -6.15
C VAL A 1 -0.16 -15.68 -6.06
N GLN A 2 -0.46 -16.42 -7.13
CA GLN A 2 -0.51 -17.90 -7.12
C GLN A 2 0.71 -18.54 -6.43
N ASN A 3 1.91 -18.26 -6.96
CA ASN A 3 3.14 -18.94 -6.55
C ASN A 3 3.58 -18.63 -5.11
N ASN A 4 3.33 -17.42 -4.62
CA ASN A 4 3.91 -16.93 -3.35
C ASN A 4 2.91 -16.88 -2.19
N VAL A 5 1.62 -16.94 -2.49
CA VAL A 5 0.55 -16.82 -1.48
C VAL A 5 -0.33 -18.07 -1.51
N ARG A 6 -1.00 -18.34 -2.64
CA ARG A 6 -1.95 -19.46 -2.74
C ARG A 6 -1.28 -20.81 -2.54
N SER A 7 -0.08 -21.02 -3.11
CA SER A 7 0.69 -22.26 -2.91
C SER A 7 1.04 -22.56 -1.44
N TYR A 8 0.98 -21.56 -0.56
CA TYR A 8 1.36 -21.69 0.84
C TYR A 8 0.20 -21.42 1.82
N ALA A 9 -1.01 -21.16 1.33
CA ALA A 9 -2.13 -20.67 2.14
C ALA A 9 -2.57 -21.65 3.25
N ASN A 10 -2.28 -22.94 3.10
CA ASN A 10 -2.61 -23.96 4.10
C ASN A 10 -1.62 -24.01 5.29
N ASN A 11 -0.39 -23.53 5.10
CA ASN A 11 0.69 -23.66 6.09
C ASN A 11 1.19 -22.30 6.60
N VAL A 12 0.91 -21.23 5.85
CA VAL A 12 1.35 -19.87 6.18
C VAL A 12 0.12 -18.99 6.35
N ARG A 13 0.00 -18.38 7.52
CA ARG A 13 -1.06 -17.42 7.82
C ARG A 13 -0.68 -16.02 7.35
N PHE A 14 -0.92 -15.75 6.08
CA PHE A 14 -0.78 -14.41 5.53
C PHE A 14 -1.84 -13.47 6.12
N ARG A 15 -1.42 -12.28 6.57
CA ARG A 15 -2.32 -11.24 7.08
C ARG A 15 -2.37 -10.03 6.16
N TYR A 16 -1.19 -9.60 5.69
CA TYR A 16 -1.03 -8.42 4.87
C TYR A 16 -0.05 -8.69 3.72
N ILE A 17 -0.25 -7.98 2.61
CA ILE A 17 0.75 -7.83 1.55
C ILE A 17 1.08 -6.34 1.45
N ALA A 18 2.34 -5.99 1.70
CA ALA A 18 2.88 -4.67 1.43
C ALA A 18 3.38 -4.61 -0.01
N VAL A 19 2.71 -3.82 -0.85
CA VAL A 19 3.05 -3.63 -2.26
C VAL A 19 3.86 -2.34 -2.38
N GLY A 20 5.17 -2.50 -2.53
CA GLY A 20 6.14 -1.40 -2.43
C GLY A 20 6.65 -1.21 -1.00
N ASN A 21 7.90 -0.77 -0.89
CA ASN A 21 8.56 -0.48 0.36
C ASN A 21 9.21 0.90 0.29
N GLU A 22 8.66 1.86 1.04
CA GLU A 22 9.16 3.23 1.15
C GLU A 22 9.31 3.96 -0.19
N VAL A 23 8.48 3.58 -1.17
CA VAL A 23 8.46 4.19 -2.51
C VAL A 23 8.14 5.67 -2.38
N GLN A 24 9.02 6.51 -2.92
CA GLN A 24 8.88 7.95 -2.93
C GLN A 24 8.18 8.43 -4.21
N PRO A 25 7.50 9.59 -4.20
CA PRO A 25 6.82 10.13 -5.37
C PRO A 25 7.70 10.32 -6.60
N GLU A 26 8.99 10.60 -6.39
CA GLU A 26 10.01 10.77 -7.44
C GLU A 26 10.57 9.45 -8.00
N ASP A 27 10.29 8.32 -7.35
CA ASP A 27 10.81 7.04 -7.80
C ASP A 27 10.15 6.65 -9.14
N PRO A 28 10.92 6.01 -10.05
CA PRO A 28 10.37 5.53 -11.33
C PRO A 28 9.21 4.54 -11.15
N ASP A 29 9.18 3.87 -9.99
CA ASP A 29 8.20 2.84 -9.65
C ASP A 29 6.93 3.38 -8.99
N ALA A 30 6.89 4.65 -8.57
CA ALA A 30 5.75 5.25 -7.87
C ALA A 30 4.42 5.07 -8.63
N LYS A 31 4.48 5.23 -9.95
CA LYS A 31 3.32 5.06 -10.86
C LYS A 31 2.75 3.65 -10.91
N PHE A 32 3.49 2.64 -10.44
CA PHE A 32 3.07 1.24 -10.49
C PHE A 32 2.45 0.74 -9.18
N VAL A 33 2.64 1.46 -8.06
CA VAL A 33 2.19 1.01 -6.73
C VAL A 33 0.67 0.79 -6.71
N LEU A 34 -0.13 1.78 -7.09
CA LEU A 34 -1.59 1.67 -7.05
C LEU A 34 -2.13 0.59 -8.02
N PRO A 35 -1.73 0.55 -9.30
CA PRO A 35 -2.15 -0.54 -10.19
C PRO A 35 -1.76 -1.93 -9.66
N ALA A 36 -0.57 -2.08 -9.07
CA ALA A 36 -0.13 -3.34 -8.49
C ALA A 36 -0.99 -3.73 -7.27
N MET A 37 -1.31 -2.77 -6.38
CA MET A 37 -2.21 -2.99 -5.25
C MET A 37 -3.59 -3.46 -5.70
N GLN A 38 -4.18 -2.80 -6.71
CA GLN A 38 -5.49 -3.17 -7.26
C GLN A 38 -5.50 -4.59 -7.83
N ASN A 39 -4.46 -4.95 -8.60
CA ASN A 39 -4.34 -6.28 -9.19
C ASN A 39 -4.14 -7.38 -8.12
N ILE A 40 -3.32 -7.11 -7.10
CA ILE A 40 -3.08 -8.06 -6.01
C ILE A 40 -4.35 -8.23 -5.17
N GLU A 41 -5.08 -7.15 -4.88
CA GLU A 41 -6.35 -7.18 -4.15
C GLU A 41 -7.37 -8.09 -4.83
N ILE A 42 -7.53 -7.96 -6.15
CA ILE A 42 -8.41 -8.85 -6.94
C ILE A 42 -7.94 -10.31 -6.80
N ALA A 43 -6.64 -10.56 -6.91
CA ALA A 43 -6.10 -11.92 -6.89
C ALA A 43 -6.13 -12.60 -5.51
N VAL A 44 -6.12 -11.83 -4.42
CA VAL A 44 -6.25 -12.34 -3.03
C VAL A 44 -7.67 -12.24 -2.48
N SER A 45 -8.62 -11.76 -3.26
CA SER A 45 -10.03 -11.68 -2.86
C SER A 45 -10.54 -13.03 -2.33
N GLY A 46 -11.28 -12.98 -1.23
CA GLY A 46 -11.80 -14.15 -0.51
C GLY A 46 -10.79 -14.88 0.37
N LEU A 47 -9.50 -14.54 0.35
CA LEU A 47 -8.48 -15.16 1.21
C LEU A 47 -8.35 -14.50 2.59
N GLY A 48 -9.06 -13.39 2.84
CA GLY A 48 -8.97 -12.63 4.09
C GLY A 48 -7.62 -11.91 4.30
N ILE A 49 -6.82 -11.76 3.24
CA ILE A 49 -5.53 -11.08 3.24
C ILE A 49 -5.74 -9.62 2.83
N LYS A 50 -5.21 -8.67 3.61
CA LYS A 50 -5.33 -7.24 3.33
C LYS A 50 -4.15 -6.73 2.51
N VAL A 51 -4.42 -5.93 1.48
CA VAL A 51 -3.37 -5.29 0.67
C VAL A 51 -3.12 -3.86 1.16
N SER A 52 -1.85 -3.49 1.29
CA SER A 52 -1.44 -2.13 1.64
C SER A 52 -0.10 -1.80 0.97
N THR A 53 0.48 -0.64 1.30
CA THR A 53 1.85 -0.26 0.95
C THR A 53 2.57 0.26 2.20
N ALA A 54 3.90 0.11 2.24
CA ALA A 54 4.72 0.64 3.33
C ALA A 54 5.34 1.98 2.91
N ILE A 55 5.23 2.99 3.78
CA ILE A 55 5.76 4.35 3.54
C ILE A 55 6.74 4.74 4.67
N ASP A 56 7.67 5.63 4.35
CA ASP A 56 8.53 6.27 5.36
C ASP A 56 7.92 7.59 5.87
N PHE A 57 8.61 8.26 6.80
CA PHE A 57 8.15 9.51 7.40
C PHE A 57 8.56 10.77 6.64
N LYS A 58 9.38 10.68 5.58
CA LYS A 58 9.93 11.87 4.90
C LYS A 58 8.82 12.75 4.33
N GLY A 59 7.74 12.12 3.88
CA GLY A 59 6.57 12.79 3.32
C GLY A 59 5.60 13.37 4.36
N ILE A 60 5.83 13.23 5.67
CA ILE A 60 4.86 13.58 6.73
C ILE A 60 5.47 14.55 7.76
N PRO A 61 5.85 15.77 7.36
CA PRO A 61 6.28 16.78 8.33
C PRO A 61 5.11 17.21 9.23
N GLY A 62 5.41 17.54 10.49
CA GLY A 62 4.44 18.19 11.38
C GLY A 62 4.74 18.01 12.85
N TYR A 63 4.81 19.13 13.57
CA TYR A 63 4.77 19.19 15.04
C TYR A 63 3.90 20.39 15.47
N PRO A 64 3.04 20.26 16.50
CA PRO A 64 2.68 19.04 17.23
C PRO A 64 2.02 17.97 16.33
N PRO A 65 1.85 16.71 16.81
CA PRO A 65 1.29 15.63 15.99
C PRO A 65 -0.07 15.95 15.34
N SER A 66 -0.89 16.81 15.94
CA SER A 66 -2.16 17.29 15.35
C SER A 66 -1.99 18.06 14.04
N ASN A 67 -0.79 18.57 13.76
CA ASN A 67 -0.44 19.28 12.53
C ASN A 67 0.20 18.34 11.47
N GLY A 68 0.31 17.05 11.75
CA GLY A 68 0.87 16.07 10.82
C GLY A 68 0.12 16.06 9.50
N THR A 69 0.81 16.31 8.39
CA THR A 69 0.21 16.31 7.07
C THR A 69 1.16 15.81 6.02
N PHE A 70 0.63 15.13 4.99
CA PHE A 70 1.43 14.77 3.84
C PHE A 70 1.91 16.01 3.10
N SER A 71 3.19 16.05 2.72
CA SER A 71 3.77 17.09 1.87
C SER A 71 3.05 17.15 0.52
N GLN A 72 3.10 18.29 -0.16
CA GLN A 72 2.38 18.46 -1.44
C GLN A 72 2.82 17.43 -2.50
N ALA A 73 4.11 17.13 -2.58
CA ALA A 73 4.65 16.11 -3.49
C ALA A 73 4.12 14.71 -3.13
N PHE A 74 4.12 14.36 -1.84
CA PHE A 74 3.67 13.06 -1.37
C PHE A 74 2.16 12.86 -1.52
N ARG A 75 1.36 13.93 -1.37
CA ARG A 75 -0.09 13.90 -1.56
C ARG A 75 -0.49 13.39 -2.95
N ASN A 76 0.20 13.80 -4.01
CA ASN A 76 -0.12 13.38 -5.38
C ASN A 76 0.03 11.86 -5.57
N PHE A 77 0.98 11.26 -4.86
CA PHE A 77 1.22 9.82 -4.85
C PHE A 77 0.26 9.08 -3.92
N ILE A 78 0.11 9.54 -2.67
CA ILE A 78 -0.57 8.77 -1.61
C ILE A 78 -2.09 8.98 -1.59
N ALA A 79 -2.62 10.10 -2.05
CA ALA A 79 -4.06 10.37 -2.03
C ALA A 79 -4.89 9.30 -2.73
N PRO A 80 -4.57 8.88 -3.98
CA PRO A 80 -5.35 7.81 -4.63
C PRO A 80 -5.15 6.44 -3.96
N VAL A 81 -3.99 6.19 -3.33
CA VAL A 81 -3.74 4.99 -2.51
C VAL A 81 -4.65 4.98 -1.27
N ILE A 82 -4.75 6.11 -0.55
CA ILE A 82 -5.63 6.24 0.61
C ILE A 82 -7.10 6.04 0.22
N THR A 83 -7.54 6.65 -0.87
CA THR A 83 -8.90 6.45 -1.40
C THR A 83 -9.18 4.98 -1.70
N PHE A 84 -8.21 4.29 -2.34
CA PHE A 84 -8.32 2.86 -2.58
C PHE A 84 -8.42 2.07 -1.26
N LEU A 85 -7.53 2.30 -0.30
CA LEU A 85 -7.53 1.60 0.99
C LEU A 85 -8.83 1.83 1.79
N ALA A 86 -9.34 3.06 1.80
CA ALA A 86 -10.60 3.40 2.46
C ALA A 86 -11.81 2.66 1.87
N SER A 87 -11.78 2.34 0.56
CA SER A 87 -12.83 1.55 -0.10
C SER A 87 -12.82 0.05 0.24
N LYS A 88 -11.81 -0.43 0.98
CA LYS A 88 -11.60 -1.85 1.33
C LYS A 88 -11.76 -2.15 2.82
N GLN A 89 -12.23 -1.18 3.61
CA GLN A 89 -12.53 -1.38 5.03
C GLN A 89 -13.81 -2.17 5.26
#